data_AF-A0A959XUI7-F1
#
_entry.id   AF-A0A959XUI7-F1
#
_cell.length_a   1.000
_cell.length_b   1.000
_cell.length_c   1.000
_cell.angle_alpha   90.00
_cell.angle_beta   90.00
_cell.angle_gamma   90.00
#
_symmetry.space_group_name_H-M   'P 1'
#
loop_
_entity.id
_entity.type
_entity.pdbx_description
1 polymer ?
#
loop_
_entity_poly.entity_id
_entity_poly.type
_entity_poly.pdbx_seq_one_letter_code
_entity_poly.pdbx_strand_id
1 'polypeptide(L)' 'MAKEIAALIKLQIKGGAANPSPPVGPALGAKGVNIMEFC' A
#
# COMPACT_ATOMS: atom_id res chain seq x y z
N MET A 1 0.65 -24.24 8.65
CA MET A 1 -0.18 -23.84 7.49
C MET A 1 0.23 -22.45 7.05
N ALA A 2 0.44 -22.22 5.76
CA ALA A 2 0.64 -20.87 5.25
C ALA A 2 -0.70 -20.12 5.31
N LYS A 3 -0.67 -18.83 5.65
CA LYS A 3 -1.86 -17.99 5.67
C LYS A 3 -2.30 -17.69 4.23
N GLU A 4 -3.61 -17.58 4.02
CA GLU A 4 -4.17 -17.16 2.73
C GLU A 4 -3.80 -15.68 2.45
N ILE A 5 -3.60 -15.36 1.18
CA ILE A 5 -3.28 -14.00 0.73
C ILE A 5 -4.55 -13.16 0.80
N ALA A 6 -4.58 -12.17 1.69
CA ALA A 6 -5.74 -11.30 1.87
C ALA A 6 -5.96 -10.30 0.71
N ALA A 7 -4.88 -9.78 0.12
CA ALA A 7 -4.93 -8.85 -1.01
C ALA A 7 -3.59 -8.80 -1.76
N LEU A 8 -3.65 -8.45 -3.05
CA LEU A 8 -2.49 -8.19 -3.89
C LEU A 8 -2.57 -6.75 -4.41
N ILE A 9 -1.54 -5.95 -4.11
CA ILE A 9 -1.46 -4.54 -4.48
C ILE A 9 -0.24 -4.36 -5.36
N LYS A 10 -0.42 -3.79 -6.56
CA LYS A 10 0.66 -3.45 -7.48
C LYS A 10 0.73 -1.94 -7.61
N LEU A 11 1.81 -1.35 -7.09
CA LEU A 11 2.06 0.08 -7.14
C LEU A 11 3.40 0.36 -7.81
N GLN A 12 3.43 1.41 -8.62
CA GLN A 12 4.65 1.96 -9.17
C GLN A 12 4.79 3.39 -8.67
N ILE A 13 5.85 3.65 -7.91
CA ILE A 13 6.16 4.96 -7.36
C ILE A 13 7.64 5.28 -7.55
N LYS A 14 7.95 6.57 -7.61
CA LYS A 14 9.35 7.03 -7.61
C LYS A 14 9.96 6.78 -6.24
N GLY A 15 11.26 6.48 -6.18
CA GLY A 15 11.98 6.33 -4.91
C GLY A 15 11.84 7.58 -4.04
N GLY A 16 11.56 7.40 -2.75
CA GLY A 16 11.34 8.51 -1.81
C GLY A 16 9.99 9.23 -1.96
N ALA A 17 9.09 8.77 -2.84
CA ALA A 17 7.76 9.36 -3.03
C ALA A 17 6.63 8.50 -2.42
N ALA A 18 6.94 7.67 -1.42
CA ALA A 18 5.92 6.97 -0.64
C ALA A 18 5.27 7.97 0.33
N ASN A 19 4.07 8.43 0.00
CA ASN A 19 3.33 9.40 0.83
C ASN A 19 1.82 9.16 0.73
N PRO A 20 0.98 9.79 1.59
CA PRO A 20 -0.47 9.58 1.60
C PRO A 20 -1.24 10.01 0.36
N SER A 21 -0.59 10.67 -0.60
CA SER A 21 -1.24 11.12 -1.83
C SER A 21 -1.50 9.95 -2.79
N PRO A 22 -2.42 10.10 -3.76
CA PRO A 22 -2.55 9.14 -4.86
C PRO A 22 -1.20 8.92 -5.57
N PRO A 23 -0.84 7.67 -5.94
CA PRO A 23 -1.67 6.46 -5.89
C PRO A 23 -1.58 5.64 -4.58
N VAL A 24 -0.67 5.97 -3.65
CA VAL A 24 -0.33 5.13 -2.49
C VAL A 24 -1.44 5.14 -1.44
N GLY A 25 -1.92 6.33 -1.05
CA GLY A 25 -3.02 6.49 -0.08
C GLY A 25 -4.27 5.69 -0.41
N PRO A 26 -4.88 5.91 -1.58
CA PRO A 26 -6.05 5.17 -1.99
C PRO A 26 -5.81 3.66 -2.08
N ALA A 27 -4.66 3.22 -2.60
CA ALA A 27 -4.38 1.80 -2.82
C ALA A 27 -4.18 1.01 -1.52
N LEU A 28 -3.46 1.57 -0.55
CA LEU A 28 -3.25 0.97 0.76
C LEU A 28 -4.50 1.09 1.64
N GLY A 29 -5.11 2.27 1.67
CA GLY A 29 -6.32 2.54 2.45
C GLY A 29 -7.50 1.67 2.03
N ALA A 30 -7.70 1.44 0.73
CA ALA A 30 -8.75 0.54 0.23
C ALA A 30 -8.59 -0.92 0.68
N LYS A 31 -7.40 -1.31 1.13
CA LYS A 31 -7.10 -2.64 1.68
C LYS A 31 -6.84 -2.62 3.19
N GLY A 32 -7.11 -1.49 3.86
CA GLY A 32 -6.91 -1.34 5.30
C GLY A 32 -5.45 -1.40 5.73
N VAL A 33 -4.51 -1.16 4.82
CA VAL A 33 -3.07 -1.13 5.14
C VAL A 33 -2.72 0.25 5.70
N ASN A 34 -2.00 0.27 6.81
CA ASN A 34 -1.57 1.51 7.44
C ASN A 34 -0.54 2.23 6.55
N ILE A 35 -0.87 3.46 6.15
CA ILE A 35 0.00 4.24 5.26
C ILE A 35 1.26 4.73 5.95
N MET A 36 1.21 5.03 7.24
CA MET A 36 2.37 5.56 7.97
C MET A 36 3.49 4.52 8.09
N GLU A 37 3.16 3.23 8.04
CA GLU A 37 4.15 2.15 8.03
C GLU A 37 4.77 1.91 6.65
N PHE A 38 4.16 2.47 5.60
CA PHE A 38 4.62 2.32 4.22
C PHE A 38 5.39 3.54 3.68
N CYS A 39 5.19 4.73 4.27
CA CYS A 39 5.82 5.98 3.84
C CYS A 39 7.28 6.11 4.29
#